data_AF-Q8KCQ4-F1
#
_entry.id   AF-Q8KCQ4-F1
#
_cell.length_a   1.000
_cell.length_b   1.000
_cell.length_c   1.000
_cell.angle_alpha   90.00
_cell.angle_beta   90.00
_cell.angle_gamma   90.00
#
_symmetry.space_group_name_H-M   'P 1'
#
loop_
_entity.id
_entity.type
_entity.pdbx_description
1 polymer ?
#
loop_
_entity_poly.entity_id
_entity_poly.type
_entity_poly.pdbx_seq_one_letter_code
_entity_poly.pdbx_strand_id
1 'polypeptide(L)'
;MYPNISDCGVIGDTRTAALVNSNGSIDYCSLPYFDSPTVFAALLDERKGGYFSLKPAEAFSSRREYLPDTCILCTSFTTRNGKAALYDFMPHQDDKTRERTQGIHRCIRVDEGRVKFTLTLKLLTFQQTGAIVAAATTSLPESIGGKRNWDYRFTWIRNASFTLKAFFALSHTSEADTFIRWLHDTYRKNGSRGFSQKLNAFVQRFDTEILDASLLIMPLVDFLPVTDQRIQGTIEACQTHLMDNGFIRRYRADDGLEEDEGGFLLCNFWMIECLALSGKSAEAEKLLGITMAAANDLGLFSEEYDPYSREMLGNFPQAFSHIGYINAAATLIDSKLPLANP
;
A
#
# COMPACT_ATOMS: atom_id res chain seq x y z
N MET A 1 -9.18 10.56 -23.21
CA MET A 1 -9.54 11.71 -24.09
C MET A 1 -9.50 12.90 -23.16
N TYR A 2 -8.70 13.92 -23.47
CA TYR A 2 -8.51 15.03 -22.54
C TYR A 2 -9.85 15.68 -22.20
N PRO A 3 -10.11 15.96 -20.91
CA PRO A 3 -11.32 16.66 -20.50
C PRO A 3 -11.35 18.06 -21.14
N ASN A 4 -12.54 18.57 -21.48
CA ASN A 4 -12.62 19.97 -21.92
C ASN A 4 -12.24 20.87 -20.76
N ILE A 5 -11.53 21.96 -21.04
CA ILE A 5 -11.17 22.91 -19.98
C ILE A 5 -12.40 23.54 -19.30
N SER A 6 -13.52 23.65 -20.04
CA SER A 6 -14.83 24.06 -19.50
C SER A 6 -15.36 23.09 -18.44
N ASP A 7 -14.84 21.86 -18.44
CA ASP A 7 -15.15 20.83 -17.47
C ASP A 7 -14.21 20.89 -16.27
N CYS A 8 -13.46 21.98 -16.03
CA CYS A 8 -12.64 22.18 -14.83
C CYS A 8 -13.14 23.36 -13.99
N GLY A 9 -13.21 23.17 -12.67
CA GLY A 9 -13.33 24.24 -11.68
C GLY A 9 -11.96 24.65 -11.15
N VAL A 10 -11.84 25.88 -10.67
CA VAL A 10 -10.61 26.42 -10.06
C VAL A 10 -10.81 26.58 -8.55
N ILE A 11 -9.83 26.16 -7.76
CA ILE A 11 -9.71 26.50 -6.33
C ILE A 11 -8.34 27.13 -6.10
N GLY A 12 -8.19 28.00 -5.09
CA GLY A 12 -6.91 28.66 -4.81
C GLY A 12 -6.91 29.40 -3.47
N ASP A 13 -5.71 29.71 -2.99
CA ASP A 13 -5.45 30.32 -1.67
C ASP A 13 -4.72 31.67 -1.77
N THR A 14 -4.75 32.29 -2.94
CA THR A 14 -3.99 33.50 -3.35
C THR A 14 -2.48 33.31 -3.56
N ARG A 15 -1.91 32.13 -3.26
CA ARG A 15 -0.50 31.81 -3.54
C ARG A 15 -0.37 30.85 -4.72
N THR A 16 -1.36 29.99 -4.90
CA THR A 16 -1.46 29.07 -6.03
C THR A 16 -2.93 28.73 -6.36
N ALA A 17 -3.14 27.88 -7.36
CA ALA A 17 -4.43 27.33 -7.73
C ALA A 17 -4.33 25.86 -8.17
N ALA A 18 -5.46 25.15 -8.07
CA ALA A 18 -5.63 23.80 -8.57
C ALA A 18 -6.86 23.73 -9.49
N LEU A 19 -6.78 22.88 -10.52
CA LEU A 19 -7.86 22.62 -11.47
C LEU A 19 -8.53 21.28 -11.16
N VAL A 20 -9.83 21.33 -10.90
CA VAL A 20 -10.67 20.22 -10.46
C VAL A 20 -11.67 19.82 -11.54
N ASN A 21 -11.51 18.62 -12.09
CA ASN A 21 -12.34 17.99 -13.11
C ASN A 21 -13.71 17.57 -12.54
N SER A 22 -14.72 17.40 -13.41
CA SER A 22 -16.11 17.13 -13.05
C SER A 22 -16.29 15.75 -12.46
N ASN A 23 -15.33 14.86 -12.73
CA ASN A 23 -15.25 13.54 -12.16
C ASN A 23 -14.65 13.53 -10.73
N GLY A 24 -14.29 14.68 -10.14
CA GLY A 24 -13.65 14.75 -8.82
C GLY A 24 -12.14 14.54 -8.81
N SER A 25 -11.46 14.71 -9.95
CA SER A 25 -9.99 14.66 -10.03
C SER A 25 -9.37 16.06 -10.02
N ILE A 26 -8.26 16.22 -9.30
CA ILE A 26 -7.38 17.39 -9.42
C ILE A 26 -6.31 17.03 -10.45
N ASP A 27 -6.44 17.62 -11.64
CA ASP A 27 -5.62 17.27 -12.80
C ASP A 27 -4.45 18.23 -13.02
N TYR A 28 -4.46 19.39 -12.36
CA TYR A 28 -3.37 20.35 -12.41
C TYR A 28 -3.23 21.11 -11.10
N CYS A 29 -2.01 21.22 -10.58
CA CYS A 29 -1.69 22.09 -9.44
C CYS A 29 -0.17 22.28 -9.34
N SER A 30 0.27 23.52 -9.12
CA SER A 30 1.63 23.85 -8.70
C SER A 30 1.64 24.15 -7.21
N LEU A 31 2.62 23.65 -6.47
CA LEU A 31 2.77 23.94 -5.04
C LEU A 31 4.23 24.27 -4.74
N PRO A 32 4.52 25.24 -3.84
CA PRO A 32 3.56 26.06 -3.10
C PRO A 32 3.04 27.31 -3.85
N TYR A 33 3.66 27.70 -4.97
CA TYR A 33 3.33 28.93 -5.71
C TYR A 33 2.93 28.64 -7.17
N PHE A 34 2.29 29.61 -7.82
CA PHE A 34 1.92 29.53 -9.25
C PHE A 34 3.08 29.19 -10.18
N ASP A 35 4.29 29.67 -9.89
CA ASP A 35 5.52 29.47 -10.65
C ASP A 35 6.33 28.25 -10.18
N SER A 36 5.84 27.51 -9.19
CA SER A 36 6.47 26.27 -8.73
C SER A 36 6.25 25.13 -9.73
N PRO A 37 7.11 24.10 -9.71
CA PRO A 37 6.87 22.86 -10.45
C PRO A 37 5.49 22.28 -10.14
N THR A 38 4.84 21.73 -11.17
CA THR A 38 3.52 21.11 -11.04
C THR A 38 3.62 19.81 -10.26
N VAL A 39 2.83 19.69 -9.19
CA VAL A 39 2.62 18.43 -8.46
C VAL A 39 1.63 17.54 -9.23
N PHE A 40 0.55 18.13 -9.77
CA PHE A 40 -0.38 17.46 -10.66
C PHE A 40 -0.30 18.05 -12.06
N ALA A 41 -0.32 17.20 -13.09
CA ALA A 41 -0.17 17.60 -14.49
C ALA A 41 -0.95 16.70 -15.47
N ALA A 42 -1.93 15.92 -14.99
CA ALA A 42 -2.78 15.07 -15.82
C ALA A 42 -3.57 15.85 -16.88
N LEU A 43 -3.81 17.14 -16.65
CA LEU A 43 -4.39 18.03 -17.66
C LEU A 43 -3.52 18.14 -18.92
N LEU A 44 -2.18 18.12 -18.76
CA LEU A 44 -1.22 18.24 -19.86
C LEU A 44 -0.91 16.87 -20.50
N ASP A 45 -0.92 15.81 -19.69
CA ASP A 45 -0.76 14.43 -20.16
C ASP A 45 -1.54 13.47 -19.25
N GLU A 46 -2.70 12.99 -19.71
CA GLU A 46 -3.59 12.09 -18.94
C GLU A 46 -2.87 10.79 -18.53
N ARG A 47 -1.86 10.37 -19.29
CA ARG A 47 -1.12 9.13 -19.04
C ARG A 47 0.07 9.33 -18.12
N LYS A 48 0.81 10.44 -18.25
CA LYS A 48 2.05 10.68 -17.49
C LYS A 48 1.87 11.61 -16.30
N GLY A 49 0.95 12.57 -16.40
CA GLY A 49 0.73 13.57 -15.39
C GLY A 49 0.18 12.96 -14.10
N GLY A 50 0.71 13.44 -12.97
CA GLY A 50 0.15 13.12 -11.68
C GLY A 50 -1.23 13.74 -11.49
N TYR A 51 -2.05 13.14 -10.63
CA TYR A 51 -3.37 13.64 -10.27
C TYR A 51 -3.78 13.18 -8.87
N PHE A 52 -4.78 13.85 -8.31
CA PHE A 52 -5.46 13.40 -7.10
C PHE A 52 -6.96 13.22 -7.38
N SER A 53 -7.41 11.97 -7.50
CA SER A 53 -8.81 11.62 -7.77
C SER A 53 -9.54 11.19 -6.52
N LEU A 54 -10.76 11.68 -6.36
CA LEU A 54 -11.70 11.26 -5.33
C LEU A 54 -13.11 11.21 -5.91
N LYS A 55 -13.60 10.01 -6.23
CA LYS A 55 -14.83 9.83 -7.02
C LYS A 55 -15.56 8.53 -6.70
N PRO A 56 -16.87 8.39 -7.03
CA PRO A 56 -17.58 7.13 -6.86
C PRO A 56 -16.91 5.98 -7.63
N ALA A 57 -16.90 4.79 -7.03
CA ALA A 57 -16.32 3.57 -7.58
C ALA A 57 -17.25 2.84 -8.58
N GLU A 58 -18.46 3.37 -8.80
CA GLU A 58 -19.48 2.85 -9.70
C GLU A 58 -19.82 3.89 -10.77
N ALA A 59 -20.65 3.55 -11.76
CA ALA A 59 -21.09 4.52 -12.76
C ALA A 59 -21.85 5.69 -12.11
N PHE A 60 -21.53 6.92 -12.51
CA PHE A 60 -22.10 8.13 -11.92
C PHE A 60 -22.31 9.22 -12.97
N SER A 61 -23.21 10.17 -12.65
CA SER A 61 -23.23 11.50 -13.24
C SER A 61 -22.77 12.53 -12.21
N SER A 62 -22.25 13.67 -12.68
CA SER A 62 -21.82 14.74 -11.80
C SER A 62 -22.25 16.12 -12.26
N ARG A 63 -22.45 17.02 -11.30
CA ARG A 63 -22.68 18.45 -11.49
C ARG A 63 -21.82 19.21 -10.51
N ARG A 64 -21.34 20.38 -10.91
CA ARG A 64 -20.58 21.26 -10.02
C ARG A 64 -21.21 22.63 -9.89
N GLU A 65 -20.94 23.23 -8.75
CA GLU A 65 -21.24 24.62 -8.45
C GLU A 65 -20.30 25.12 -7.36
N TYR A 66 -20.06 26.42 -7.33
CA TYR A 66 -19.44 27.05 -6.17
C TYR A 66 -20.52 27.29 -5.12
N LEU A 67 -20.19 27.08 -3.84
CA LEU A 67 -21.07 27.52 -2.78
C LEU A 67 -21.20 29.06 -2.84
N PRO A 68 -22.43 29.61 -2.69
CA PRO A 68 -22.66 31.05 -2.80
C PRO A 68 -21.69 31.87 -1.94
N ASP A 69 -21.14 32.92 -2.53
CA ASP A 69 -20.20 33.85 -1.87
C ASP A 69 -18.92 33.21 -1.31
N THR A 70 -18.49 32.06 -1.87
CA THR A 70 -17.23 31.39 -1.47
C THR A 70 -16.43 30.87 -2.67
N CYS A 71 -15.15 30.56 -2.43
CA CYS A 71 -14.29 29.80 -3.35
C CYS A 71 -14.33 28.28 -3.10
N ILE A 72 -15.39 27.76 -2.50
CA ILE A 72 -15.55 26.32 -2.23
C ILE A 72 -16.27 25.67 -3.41
N LEU A 73 -15.59 24.76 -4.08
CA LEU A 73 -16.16 24.01 -5.20
C LEU A 73 -16.88 22.76 -4.70
N CYS A 74 -18.17 22.65 -4.98
CA CYS A 74 -18.96 21.45 -4.74
C CYS A 74 -19.08 20.64 -6.03
N THR A 75 -18.71 19.35 -5.99
CA THR A 75 -19.01 18.35 -7.02
C THR A 75 -20.02 17.36 -6.46
N SER A 76 -21.26 17.45 -6.95
CA SER A 76 -22.34 16.52 -6.61
C SER A 76 -22.30 15.31 -7.54
N PHE A 77 -22.34 14.10 -6.97
CA PHE A 77 -22.40 12.82 -7.66
C PHE A 77 -23.75 12.16 -7.45
N THR A 78 -24.32 11.61 -8.53
CA THR A 78 -25.47 10.71 -8.46
C THR A 78 -25.08 9.35 -8.99
N THR A 79 -25.30 8.31 -8.18
CA THR A 79 -25.07 6.91 -8.55
C THR A 79 -26.35 6.10 -8.46
N ARG A 80 -26.31 4.80 -8.75
CA ARG A 80 -27.47 3.91 -8.59
C ARG A 80 -27.88 3.76 -7.12
N ASN A 81 -26.91 3.81 -6.21
CA ASN A 81 -27.07 3.45 -4.80
C ASN A 81 -27.10 4.65 -3.83
N GLY A 82 -26.87 5.87 -4.34
CA GLY A 82 -26.88 7.06 -3.49
C GLY A 82 -26.46 8.34 -4.18
N LYS A 83 -26.43 9.41 -3.38
CA LYS A 83 -25.94 10.74 -3.75
C LYS A 83 -24.89 11.20 -2.76
N ALA A 84 -23.87 11.89 -3.26
CA ALA A 84 -22.80 12.41 -2.44
C ALA A 84 -22.26 13.73 -3.02
N ALA A 85 -21.72 14.57 -2.16
CA ALA A 85 -21.06 15.81 -2.53
C ALA A 85 -19.59 15.77 -2.11
N LEU A 86 -18.70 16.20 -3.00
CA LEU A 86 -17.29 16.46 -2.73
C LEU A 86 -17.07 17.97 -2.71
N TYR A 87 -16.54 18.47 -1.60
CA TYR A 87 -16.17 19.86 -1.43
C TYR A 87 -14.66 20.00 -1.52
N ASP A 88 -14.17 20.75 -2.50
CA ASP A 88 -12.77 21.05 -2.73
C ASP A 88 -12.51 22.55 -2.48
N PHE A 89 -11.52 22.88 -1.65
CA PHE A 89 -11.12 24.27 -1.37
C PHE A 89 -9.69 24.36 -0.86
N MET A 90 -9.11 25.56 -0.94
CA MET A 90 -7.81 25.89 -0.36
C MET A 90 -8.00 27.05 0.63
N PRO A 91 -7.85 26.85 1.95
CA PRO A 91 -7.98 27.91 2.93
C PRO A 91 -6.96 29.01 2.68
N HIS A 92 -7.43 30.27 2.69
CA HIS A 92 -6.52 31.40 2.75
C HIS A 92 -5.73 31.36 4.06
N GLN A 93 -4.43 31.59 3.97
CA GLN A 93 -3.52 31.54 5.11
C GLN A 93 -3.26 32.97 5.59
N ASP A 94 -3.56 33.26 6.86
CA ASP A 94 -3.15 34.52 7.48
C ASP A 94 -1.64 34.49 7.76
N ASP A 95 -0.90 35.51 7.29
CA ASP A 95 0.54 35.64 7.49
C ASP A 95 0.94 35.71 8.98
N LYS A 96 -0.02 35.93 9.89
CA LYS A 96 0.21 36.06 11.35
C LYS A 96 0.32 34.73 12.09
N THR A 97 -0.17 33.63 11.54
CA THR A 97 -0.13 32.32 12.22
C THR A 97 1.13 31.54 11.84
N ARG A 98 1.90 31.10 12.85
CA ARG A 98 3.12 30.28 12.66
C ARG A 98 2.85 28.89 12.07
N GLU A 99 1.60 28.43 12.06
CA GLU A 99 1.21 27.14 11.48
C GLU A 99 1.08 27.27 9.96
N ARG A 100 2.19 27.06 9.25
CA ARG A 100 2.24 27.01 7.80
C ARG A 100 1.73 25.67 7.29
N THR A 101 0.42 25.51 7.14
CA THR A 101 -0.14 24.33 6.46
C THR A 101 -0.93 24.76 5.23
N GLN A 102 -0.20 25.19 4.19
CA GLN A 102 -0.78 25.29 2.87
C GLN A 102 -1.27 23.90 2.45
N GLY A 103 -2.53 23.80 2.05
CA GLY A 103 -3.16 22.52 1.79
C GLY A 103 -4.39 22.62 0.91
N ILE A 104 -4.65 21.54 0.19
CA ILE A 104 -5.91 21.32 -0.53
C ILE A 104 -6.80 20.48 0.37
N HIS A 105 -7.96 21.00 0.72
CA HIS A 105 -8.95 20.32 1.54
C HIS A 105 -10.02 19.72 0.64
N ARG A 106 -10.30 18.43 0.87
CA ARG A 106 -11.25 17.63 0.09
C ARG A 106 -12.18 16.91 1.06
N CYS A 107 -13.45 17.29 1.12
CA CYS A 107 -14.42 16.76 2.08
C CYS A 107 -15.55 16.05 1.35
N ILE A 108 -15.76 14.76 1.62
CA ILE A 108 -16.90 14.00 1.07
C ILE A 108 -18.04 13.99 2.09
N ARG A 109 -19.26 14.21 1.61
CA ARG A 109 -20.49 13.94 2.35
C ARG A 109 -21.39 13.03 1.51
N VAL A 110 -21.94 11.99 2.12
CA VAL A 110 -22.99 11.17 1.50
C VAL A 110 -24.33 11.75 1.95
N ASP A 111 -25.12 12.26 1.00
CA ASP A 111 -26.40 12.91 1.27
C ASP A 111 -27.55 11.88 1.31
N GLU A 112 -27.45 10.82 0.52
CA GLU A 112 -28.48 9.78 0.40
C GLU A 112 -27.83 8.41 0.11
N GLY A 113 -28.34 7.36 0.75
CA GLY A 113 -27.96 5.98 0.45
C GLY A 113 -26.52 5.63 0.83
N ARG A 114 -25.90 4.74 0.05
CA ARG A 114 -24.53 4.26 0.26
C ARG A 114 -23.73 4.42 -1.03
N VAL A 115 -22.67 5.21 -0.98
CA VAL A 115 -21.77 5.42 -2.13
C VAL A 115 -20.38 4.93 -1.76
N LYS A 116 -19.83 3.99 -2.55
CA LYS A 116 -18.43 3.57 -2.42
C LYS A 116 -17.55 4.55 -3.19
N PHE A 117 -16.53 5.10 -2.54
CA PHE A 117 -15.58 6.01 -3.17
C PHE A 117 -14.23 5.34 -3.41
N THR A 118 -13.56 5.82 -4.46
CA THR A 118 -12.16 5.52 -4.77
C THR A 118 -11.34 6.78 -4.59
N LEU A 119 -10.27 6.67 -3.80
CA LEU A 119 -9.24 7.68 -3.65
C LEU A 119 -7.98 7.23 -4.38
N THR A 120 -7.40 8.08 -5.22
CA THR A 120 -6.15 7.78 -5.94
C THR A 120 -5.26 9.00 -5.97
N LEU A 121 -4.02 8.85 -5.52
CA LEU A 121 -2.98 9.86 -5.61
C LEU A 121 -1.84 9.34 -6.48
N LYS A 122 -1.73 9.85 -7.71
CA LYS A 122 -0.67 9.47 -8.65
C LYS A 122 0.44 10.51 -8.60
N LEU A 123 1.48 10.27 -7.80
CA LEU A 123 2.64 11.17 -7.66
C LEU A 123 3.99 10.48 -7.64
N LEU A 124 4.03 9.16 -7.36
CA LEU A 124 5.25 8.42 -7.07
C LEU A 124 5.48 7.28 -8.06
N THR A 125 5.50 7.60 -9.35
CA THR A 125 5.87 6.65 -10.41
C THR A 125 7.06 7.20 -11.19
N PHE A 126 8.14 6.41 -11.30
CA PHE A 126 9.32 6.80 -12.05
C PHE A 126 9.03 6.72 -13.56
N GLN A 127 8.90 7.88 -14.20
CA GLN A 127 8.36 8.01 -15.56
C GLN A 127 9.10 7.17 -16.63
N GLN A 128 10.41 6.98 -16.51
CA GLN A 128 11.19 6.25 -17.52
C GLN A 128 10.87 4.76 -17.56
N THR A 129 10.58 4.17 -16.40
CA THR A 129 10.38 2.72 -16.30
C THR A 129 8.96 2.35 -15.88
N GLY A 130 8.23 3.24 -15.20
CA GLY A 130 6.97 2.93 -14.53
C GLY A 130 7.14 2.29 -13.15
N ALA A 131 8.37 2.20 -12.63
CA ALA A 131 8.59 1.70 -11.29
C ALA A 131 7.87 2.59 -10.26
N ILE A 132 7.21 1.96 -9.29
CA ILE A 132 6.60 2.68 -8.18
C ILE A 132 7.72 3.14 -7.23
N VAL A 133 7.61 4.37 -6.74
CA VAL A 133 8.51 4.99 -5.77
C VAL A 133 7.77 5.04 -4.43
N ALA A 134 8.46 4.73 -3.33
CA ALA A 134 7.82 4.60 -2.02
C ALA A 134 7.72 5.95 -1.30
N ALA A 135 8.63 6.88 -1.59
CA ALA A 135 8.63 8.23 -1.05
C ALA A 135 9.20 9.24 -2.05
N ALA A 136 8.74 10.50 -2.00
CA ALA A 136 9.30 11.58 -2.80
C ALA A 136 10.68 12.03 -2.33
N THR A 137 10.97 11.83 -1.04
CA THR A 137 12.18 12.31 -0.37
C THR A 137 12.96 11.14 0.22
N THR A 138 14.27 11.32 0.36
CA THR A 138 15.11 10.36 1.09
C THR A 138 14.71 10.37 2.56
N SER A 139 14.87 9.22 3.19
CA SER A 139 14.75 9.06 4.64
C SER A 139 15.95 9.66 5.35
N LEU A 140 15.68 10.11 6.58
CA LEU A 140 16.72 10.32 7.57
C LEU A 140 17.06 8.97 8.23
N PRO A 141 18.28 8.82 8.78
CA PRO A 141 18.60 7.68 9.64
C PRO A 141 17.57 7.55 10.76
N GLU A 142 17.17 6.30 11.05
CA GLU A 142 16.22 5.97 12.11
C GLU A 142 16.69 6.48 13.49
N SER A 143 18.01 6.51 13.70
CA SER A 143 18.68 7.08 14.86
C SER A 143 19.84 7.99 14.44
N ILE A 144 20.07 9.07 15.20
CA ILE A 144 21.19 9.98 14.97
C ILE A 144 22.50 9.19 15.14
N GLY A 145 23.33 9.15 14.08
CA GLY A 145 24.58 8.38 14.07
C GLY A 145 24.40 6.87 13.78
N GLY A 146 23.17 6.41 13.54
CA GLY A 146 22.88 5.03 13.17
C GLY A 146 23.42 4.64 11.80
N LYS A 147 23.71 3.34 11.61
CA LYS A 147 24.26 2.80 10.35
C LYS A 147 23.17 2.48 9.30
N ARG A 148 21.90 2.39 9.70
CA ARG A 148 20.75 2.14 8.82
C ARG A 148 20.40 3.40 8.04
N ASN A 149 20.77 3.45 6.76
CA ASN A 149 20.53 4.56 5.85
C ASN A 149 19.64 4.15 4.66
N TRP A 150 18.62 3.32 4.92
CA TRP A 150 17.66 2.88 3.92
C TRP A 150 17.15 4.07 3.13
N ASP A 151 17.21 4.00 1.79
CA ASP A 151 16.61 5.01 0.92
C ASP A 151 15.17 4.59 0.60
N TYR A 152 14.23 5.04 1.43
CA TYR A 152 12.81 4.72 1.31
C TYR A 152 12.14 5.35 0.07
N ARG A 153 12.89 6.03 -0.82
CA ARG A 153 12.38 6.33 -2.16
C ARG A 153 12.18 5.04 -2.95
N PHE A 154 13.01 4.02 -2.78
CA PHE A 154 12.87 2.78 -3.53
C PHE A 154 11.80 1.87 -2.94
N THR A 155 10.88 1.43 -3.79
CA THR A 155 9.78 0.53 -3.39
C THR A 155 10.24 -0.92 -3.42
N TRP A 156 10.04 -1.63 -2.31
CA TRP A 156 10.13 -3.08 -2.28
C TRP A 156 9.09 -3.69 -3.23
N ILE A 157 9.44 -4.73 -4.00
CA ILE A 157 8.50 -5.40 -4.93
C ILE A 157 7.20 -5.81 -4.22
N ARG A 158 7.30 -6.26 -2.97
CA ARG A 158 6.16 -6.48 -2.06
C ARG A 158 5.23 -5.26 -1.93
N ASN A 159 5.77 -4.10 -1.63
CA ASN A 159 4.95 -2.90 -1.42
C ASN A 159 4.27 -2.49 -2.74
N ALA A 160 4.98 -2.64 -3.85
CA ALA A 160 4.43 -2.36 -5.17
C ALA A 160 3.30 -3.34 -5.57
N SER A 161 3.34 -4.61 -5.15
CA SER A 161 2.27 -5.57 -5.47
C SER A 161 0.96 -5.25 -4.76
N PHE A 162 0.99 -4.71 -3.54
CA PHE A 162 -0.22 -4.16 -2.89
C PHE A 162 -0.83 -3.02 -3.72
N THR A 163 0.01 -2.11 -4.22
CA THR A 163 -0.43 -1.02 -5.09
C THR A 163 -1.00 -1.55 -6.41
N LEU A 164 -0.41 -2.59 -7.01
CA LEU A 164 -0.95 -3.24 -8.20
C LEU A 164 -2.33 -3.84 -7.94
N LYS A 165 -2.52 -4.54 -6.82
CA LYS A 165 -3.83 -5.12 -6.46
C LYS A 165 -4.89 -4.03 -6.35
N ALA A 166 -4.55 -2.89 -5.74
CA ALA A 166 -5.41 -1.72 -5.73
C ALA A 166 -5.67 -1.17 -7.15
N PHE A 167 -4.64 -1.06 -7.99
CA PHE A 167 -4.81 -0.61 -9.38
C PHE A 167 -5.74 -1.51 -10.19
N PHE A 168 -5.61 -2.83 -10.09
CA PHE A 168 -6.52 -3.76 -10.74
C PHE A 168 -7.95 -3.64 -10.21
N ALA A 169 -8.13 -3.58 -8.89
CA ALA A 169 -9.44 -3.39 -8.27
C ALA A 169 -10.12 -2.07 -8.66
N LEU A 170 -9.33 -1.05 -9.01
CA LEU A 170 -9.79 0.29 -9.37
C LEU A 170 -9.75 0.58 -10.88
N SER A 171 -9.45 -0.43 -11.70
CA SER A 171 -9.33 -0.31 -13.16
C SER A 171 -8.26 0.70 -13.63
N HIS A 172 -7.21 0.93 -12.84
CA HIS A 172 -6.00 1.67 -13.24
C HIS A 172 -5.07 0.78 -14.07
N THR A 173 -5.56 0.35 -15.23
CA THR A 173 -4.91 -0.67 -16.07
C THR A 173 -3.62 -0.18 -16.70
N SER A 174 -3.50 1.11 -17.00
CA SER A 174 -2.32 1.67 -17.67
C SER A 174 -1.07 1.70 -16.77
N GLU A 175 -1.27 2.07 -15.51
CA GLU A 175 -0.26 2.07 -14.47
C GLU A 175 0.16 0.64 -14.13
N ALA A 176 -0.83 -0.25 -13.97
CA ALA A 176 -0.57 -1.67 -13.74
C ALA A 176 0.23 -2.29 -14.89
N ASP A 177 -0.15 -2.05 -16.14
CA ASP A 177 0.56 -2.55 -17.33
C ASP A 177 2.00 -2.02 -17.41
N THR A 178 2.20 -0.72 -17.15
CA THR A 178 3.55 -0.14 -17.18
C THR A 178 4.46 -0.74 -16.11
N PHE A 179 3.93 -0.96 -14.90
CA PHE A 179 4.69 -1.63 -13.84
C PHE A 179 4.96 -3.11 -14.16
N ILE A 180 3.99 -3.83 -14.74
CA ILE A 180 4.19 -5.22 -15.17
C ILE A 180 5.27 -5.32 -16.25
N ARG A 181 5.28 -4.39 -17.22
CA ARG A 181 6.34 -4.29 -18.23
C ARG A 181 7.71 -4.04 -17.58
N TRP A 182 7.79 -3.11 -16.62
CA TRP A 182 9.01 -2.89 -15.85
C TRP A 182 9.49 -4.14 -15.11
N LEU A 183 8.57 -4.86 -14.46
CA LEU A 183 8.89 -6.09 -13.73
C LEU A 183 9.42 -7.15 -14.68
N HIS A 184 8.77 -7.33 -15.84
CA HIS A 184 9.21 -8.25 -16.88
C HIS A 184 10.58 -7.87 -17.44
N ASP A 185 10.84 -6.59 -17.74
CA ASP A 185 12.13 -6.12 -18.23
C ASP A 185 13.23 -6.28 -17.16
N THR A 186 12.90 -6.02 -15.91
CA THR A 186 13.79 -6.26 -14.76
C THR A 186 14.12 -7.74 -14.63
N TYR A 187 13.14 -8.63 -14.81
CA TYR A 187 13.36 -10.08 -14.84
C TYR A 187 14.21 -10.51 -16.04
N ARG A 188 13.92 -10.01 -17.26
CA ARG A 188 14.74 -10.31 -18.45
C ARG A 188 16.19 -9.87 -18.28
N LYS A 189 16.42 -8.72 -17.65
CA LYS A 189 17.75 -8.16 -17.43
C LYS A 189 18.53 -8.89 -16.35
N ASN A 190 17.87 -9.27 -15.25
CA ASN A 190 18.54 -9.85 -14.09
C ASN A 190 18.43 -11.38 -13.99
N GLY A 191 17.57 -12.01 -14.79
CA GLY A 191 17.33 -13.44 -14.77
C GLY A 191 16.84 -13.95 -13.40
N SER A 192 17.16 -15.20 -13.09
CA SER A 192 16.77 -15.88 -11.85
C SER A 192 17.67 -15.54 -10.64
N ARG A 193 18.41 -14.43 -10.66
CA ARG A 193 19.34 -14.02 -9.56
C ARG A 193 18.66 -13.78 -8.22
N GLY A 194 17.34 -13.63 -8.21
CA GLY A 194 16.52 -13.55 -7.01
C GLY A 194 16.08 -14.91 -6.45
N PHE A 195 16.49 -16.03 -7.06
CA PHE A 195 16.16 -17.38 -6.60
C PHE A 195 17.44 -18.19 -6.33
N SER A 196 17.59 -18.66 -5.09
CA SER A 196 18.68 -19.56 -4.68
C SER A 196 18.27 -21.00 -4.93
N GLN A 197 18.97 -21.67 -5.86
CA GLN A 197 18.78 -23.10 -6.10
C GLN A 197 19.16 -23.94 -4.87
N LYS A 198 20.16 -23.50 -4.10
CA LYS A 198 20.64 -24.20 -2.90
C LYS A 198 19.59 -24.22 -1.79
N LEU A 199 18.93 -23.09 -1.56
CA LEU A 199 17.83 -22.99 -0.59
C LEU A 199 16.48 -23.44 -1.17
N ASN A 200 16.40 -23.64 -2.48
CA ASN A 200 15.14 -23.79 -3.21
C ASN A 200 14.15 -22.66 -2.88
N ALA A 201 14.64 -21.42 -2.80
CA ALA A 201 13.84 -20.28 -2.34
C ALA A 201 14.25 -18.97 -3.02
N PHE A 202 13.28 -18.08 -3.20
CA PHE A 202 13.56 -16.67 -3.39
C PHE A 202 14.38 -16.08 -2.23
N VAL A 203 15.19 -15.06 -2.50
CA VAL A 203 16.11 -14.45 -1.52
C VAL A 203 15.89 -12.95 -1.41
N GLN A 204 16.26 -12.37 -0.26
CA GLN A 204 16.07 -10.96 0.08
C GLN A 204 16.84 -10.03 -0.88
N ARG A 205 18.05 -10.44 -1.28
CA ARG A 205 18.95 -9.67 -2.15
C ARG A 205 19.57 -10.59 -3.21
N PHE A 206 19.70 -10.08 -4.43
CA PHE A 206 20.36 -10.81 -5.52
C PHE A 206 21.75 -11.28 -5.12
N ASP A 207 22.07 -12.50 -5.58
CA ASP A 207 23.35 -13.16 -5.37
C ASP A 207 23.69 -13.41 -3.89
N THR A 208 22.67 -13.47 -3.01
CA THR A 208 22.81 -13.86 -1.60
C THR A 208 21.99 -15.12 -1.29
N GLU A 209 22.20 -15.69 -0.11
CA GLU A 209 21.38 -16.77 0.46
C GLU A 209 20.61 -16.26 1.69
N ILE A 210 20.38 -14.94 1.79
CA ILE A 210 19.67 -14.34 2.91
C ILE A 210 18.17 -14.38 2.61
N LEU A 211 17.39 -14.94 3.54
CA LEU A 211 15.94 -14.98 3.47
C LEU A 211 15.32 -13.77 4.18
N ASP A 212 14.13 -13.39 3.73
CA ASP A 212 13.30 -12.39 4.40
C ASP A 212 11.84 -12.89 4.41
N ALA A 213 11.16 -12.80 5.56
CA ALA A 213 9.79 -13.25 5.72
C ALA A 213 8.80 -12.50 4.83
N SER A 214 9.16 -11.32 4.31
CA SER A 214 8.38 -10.61 3.28
C SER A 214 8.19 -11.41 1.99
N LEU A 215 9.02 -12.43 1.74
CA LEU A 215 8.85 -13.35 0.62
C LEU A 215 7.57 -14.18 0.73
N LEU A 216 7.03 -14.40 1.94
CA LEU A 216 5.76 -15.10 2.17
C LEU A 216 4.56 -14.37 1.56
N ILE A 217 4.70 -13.09 1.21
CA ILE A 217 3.61 -12.32 0.61
C ILE A 217 3.45 -12.60 -0.87
N MET A 218 4.47 -13.16 -1.53
CA MET A 218 4.45 -13.46 -2.96
C MET A 218 3.17 -14.21 -3.39
N PRO A 219 2.76 -15.32 -2.74
CA PRO A 219 1.48 -15.96 -3.08
C PRO A 219 0.24 -15.16 -2.66
N LEU A 220 0.31 -14.34 -1.60
CA LEU A 220 -0.83 -13.58 -1.07
C LEU A 220 -1.23 -12.38 -1.95
N VAL A 221 -0.30 -11.94 -2.80
CA VAL A 221 -0.47 -10.85 -3.77
C VAL A 221 -0.42 -11.35 -5.21
N ASP A 222 -0.62 -12.66 -5.42
CA ASP A 222 -0.73 -13.30 -6.73
C ASP A 222 0.53 -13.12 -7.61
N PHE A 223 1.72 -12.99 -7.01
CA PHE A 223 2.97 -12.93 -7.77
C PHE A 223 3.24 -14.25 -8.49
N LEU A 224 3.04 -15.36 -7.79
CA LEU A 224 3.00 -16.72 -8.33
C LEU A 224 1.96 -17.53 -7.55
N PRO A 225 1.31 -18.53 -8.16
CA PRO A 225 0.37 -19.38 -7.46
C PRO A 225 1.04 -20.04 -6.25
N VAL A 226 0.29 -20.22 -5.16
CA VAL A 226 0.80 -20.94 -3.99
C VAL A 226 1.29 -22.35 -4.33
N THR A 227 0.72 -22.99 -5.36
CA THR A 227 1.12 -24.32 -5.84
C THR A 227 2.42 -24.36 -6.65
N ASP A 228 3.03 -23.22 -6.99
CA ASP A 228 4.31 -23.17 -7.68
C ASP A 228 5.42 -23.74 -6.78
N GLN A 229 6.25 -24.64 -7.33
CA GLN A 229 7.31 -25.31 -6.57
C GLN A 229 8.31 -24.33 -5.94
N ARG A 230 8.55 -23.19 -6.58
CA ARG A 230 9.44 -22.14 -6.05
C ARG A 230 8.82 -21.42 -4.87
N ILE A 231 7.49 -21.24 -4.88
CA ILE A 231 6.76 -20.65 -3.76
C ILE A 231 6.71 -21.62 -2.58
N GLN A 232 6.40 -22.90 -2.83
CA GLN A 232 6.43 -23.92 -1.79
C GLN A 232 7.82 -24.03 -1.14
N GLY A 233 8.88 -24.06 -1.96
CA GLY A 233 10.26 -24.06 -1.46
C GLY A 233 10.61 -22.81 -0.64
N THR A 234 10.13 -21.63 -1.04
CA THR A 234 10.28 -20.40 -0.25
C THR A 234 9.55 -20.46 1.09
N ILE A 235 8.30 -20.94 1.12
CA ILE A 235 7.53 -21.10 2.36
C ILE A 235 8.29 -22.03 3.33
N GLU A 236 8.74 -23.19 2.83
CA GLU A 236 9.48 -24.17 3.62
C GLU A 236 10.83 -23.63 4.12
N ALA A 237 11.56 -22.89 3.29
CA ALA A 237 12.81 -22.26 3.67
C ALA A 237 12.62 -21.18 4.75
N CYS A 238 11.61 -20.31 4.60
CA CYS A 238 11.26 -19.32 5.63
C CYS A 238 10.86 -20.01 6.94
N GLN A 239 10.05 -21.06 6.88
CA GLN A 239 9.65 -21.82 8.05
C GLN A 239 10.86 -22.48 8.74
N THR A 240 11.77 -23.07 7.98
CA THR A 240 12.93 -23.80 8.52
C THR A 240 13.98 -22.87 9.10
N HIS A 241 14.26 -21.75 8.43
CA HIS A 241 15.43 -20.91 8.75
C HIS A 241 15.09 -19.63 9.52
N LEU A 242 13.85 -19.15 9.44
CA LEU A 242 13.43 -17.92 10.13
C LEU A 242 12.53 -18.15 11.34
N MET A 243 11.85 -19.30 11.41
CA MET A 243 11.01 -19.62 12.57
C MET A 243 11.87 -20.06 13.75
N ASP A 244 11.54 -19.55 14.92
CA ASP A 244 12.10 -19.94 16.20
C ASP A 244 10.99 -20.01 17.25
N ASN A 245 10.86 -21.16 17.91
CA ASN A 245 9.80 -21.46 18.88
C ASN A 245 8.37 -21.04 18.45
N GLY A 246 8.05 -21.23 17.16
CA GLY A 246 6.74 -20.89 16.59
C GLY A 246 6.57 -19.43 16.15
N PHE A 247 7.62 -18.62 16.19
CA PHE A 247 7.59 -17.23 15.74
C PHE A 247 8.65 -16.95 14.67
N ILE A 248 8.26 -16.25 13.61
CA ILE A 248 9.09 -15.96 12.44
C ILE A 248 9.79 -14.62 12.64
N ARG A 249 11.12 -14.65 12.62
CA ARG A 249 11.94 -13.45 12.48
C ARG A 249 11.84 -12.91 11.06
N ARG A 250 11.97 -11.60 10.89
CA ARG A 250 11.90 -10.99 9.56
C ARG A 250 13.06 -11.43 8.67
N TYR A 251 14.28 -11.44 9.18
CA TYR A 251 15.46 -11.99 8.53
C TYR A 251 16.51 -12.37 9.59
N ARG A 252 17.55 -13.11 9.20
CA ARG A 252 18.73 -13.37 10.04
C ARG A 252 19.97 -12.88 9.30
N ALA A 253 20.22 -11.58 9.38
CA ALA A 253 21.37 -10.93 8.75
C ALA A 253 21.89 -9.84 9.68
N ASP A 254 23.20 -9.58 9.63
CA ASP A 254 23.79 -8.42 10.30
C ASP A 254 23.31 -7.16 9.58
N ASP A 255 22.43 -6.43 10.25
CA ASP A 255 21.87 -5.15 9.80
C ASP A 255 22.31 -3.97 10.68
N GLY A 256 23.29 -4.22 11.55
CA GLY A 256 23.90 -3.22 12.42
C GLY A 256 23.15 -2.90 13.72
N LEU A 257 22.15 -3.70 14.15
CA LEU A 257 21.59 -3.64 15.50
C LEU A 257 22.32 -4.56 16.49
N GLU A 258 22.43 -4.12 17.74
CA GLU A 258 22.90 -4.92 18.87
C GLU A 258 21.77 -5.65 19.60
N GLU A 259 20.51 -5.29 19.36
CA GLU A 259 19.33 -5.88 19.99
C GLU A 259 18.86 -7.14 19.25
N ASP A 260 18.56 -8.20 20.00
CA ASP A 260 18.03 -9.45 19.46
C ASP A 260 16.54 -9.27 19.15
N GLU A 261 16.18 -9.01 17.89
CA GLU A 261 14.79 -8.78 17.47
C GLU A 261 13.90 -10.00 17.75
N GLY A 262 12.65 -9.75 18.16
CA GLY A 262 11.65 -10.79 18.38
C GLY A 262 11.13 -11.41 17.08
N GLY A 263 10.16 -12.32 17.20
CA GLY A 263 9.40 -12.77 16.05
C GLY A 263 8.34 -11.74 15.67
N PHE A 264 8.27 -11.38 14.39
CA PHE A 264 7.29 -10.41 13.89
C PHE A 264 5.92 -11.08 13.74
N LEU A 265 4.91 -10.60 14.49
CA LEU A 265 3.58 -11.22 14.50
C LEU A 265 2.90 -11.19 13.12
N LEU A 266 3.10 -10.10 12.37
CA LEU A 266 2.63 -10.01 10.98
C LEU A 266 3.23 -11.11 10.09
N CYS A 267 4.50 -11.46 10.27
CA CYS A 267 5.17 -12.51 9.50
C CYS A 267 4.62 -13.90 9.85
N ASN A 268 4.27 -14.14 11.12
CA ASN A 268 3.54 -15.33 11.53
C ASN A 268 2.20 -15.46 10.80
N PHE A 269 1.43 -14.38 10.74
CA PHE A 269 0.13 -14.40 10.05
C PHE A 269 0.26 -14.67 8.55
N TRP A 270 1.28 -14.11 7.87
CA TRP A 270 1.56 -14.48 6.47
C TRP A 270 1.92 -15.96 6.30
N MET A 271 2.68 -16.55 7.24
CA MET A 271 2.95 -17.98 7.21
C MET A 271 1.68 -18.81 7.39
N ILE A 272 0.80 -18.42 8.31
CA ILE A 272 -0.49 -19.09 8.51
C ILE A 272 -1.33 -19.06 7.24
N GLU A 273 -1.44 -17.90 6.57
CA GLU A 273 -2.12 -17.77 5.28
C GLU A 273 -1.49 -18.69 4.22
N CYS A 274 -0.16 -18.68 4.09
CA CYS A 274 0.56 -19.54 3.17
C CYS A 274 0.31 -21.04 3.43
N LEU A 275 0.34 -21.48 4.68
CA LEU A 275 0.07 -22.87 5.07
C LEU A 275 -1.38 -23.25 4.74
N ALA A 276 -2.34 -22.38 5.06
CA ALA A 276 -3.75 -22.61 4.77
C ALA A 276 -4.00 -22.74 3.25
N LEU A 277 -3.44 -21.83 2.45
CA LEU A 277 -3.53 -21.84 0.99
C LEU A 277 -2.78 -23.03 0.36
N SER A 278 -1.75 -23.54 1.02
CA SER A 278 -1.02 -24.76 0.60
C SER A 278 -1.75 -26.05 0.97
N GLY A 279 -2.95 -25.98 1.55
CA GLY A 279 -3.72 -27.15 2.01
C GLY A 279 -3.20 -27.75 3.33
N LYS A 280 -2.27 -27.09 4.02
CA LYS A 280 -1.69 -27.50 5.31
C LYS A 280 -2.51 -26.93 6.49
N SER A 281 -3.84 -27.04 6.45
CA SER A 281 -4.76 -26.36 7.39
C SER A 281 -4.53 -26.71 8.86
N ALA A 282 -4.20 -27.97 9.17
CA ALA A 282 -3.92 -28.39 10.55
C ALA A 282 -2.66 -27.72 11.11
N GLU A 283 -1.65 -27.49 10.27
CA GLU A 283 -0.42 -26.80 10.66
C GLU A 283 -0.67 -25.29 10.83
N ALA A 284 -1.45 -24.70 9.92
CA ALA A 284 -1.88 -23.31 10.00
C ALA A 284 -2.68 -23.04 11.29
N GLU A 285 -3.60 -23.92 11.67
CA GLU A 285 -4.37 -23.83 12.92
C GLU A 285 -3.48 -23.86 14.16
N LYS A 286 -2.53 -24.80 14.19
CA LYS A 286 -1.59 -24.93 15.29
C LYS A 286 -0.76 -23.65 15.44
N LEU A 287 -0.24 -23.13 14.34
CA LEU A 287 0.56 -21.89 14.33
C LEU A 287 -0.29 -20.67 14.70
N LEU A 288 -1.56 -20.61 14.27
CA LEU A 288 -2.49 -19.56 14.68
C LEU A 288 -2.72 -19.58 16.19
N GLY A 289 -2.95 -20.76 16.78
CA GLY A 289 -3.09 -20.90 18.24
C GLY A 289 -1.86 -20.43 19.02
N ILE A 290 -0.65 -20.77 18.54
CA ILE A 290 0.61 -20.29 19.13
C ILE A 290 0.71 -18.76 19.02
N THR A 291 0.43 -18.21 17.84
CA THR A 291 0.56 -16.77 17.57
C THR A 291 -0.45 -15.95 18.37
N MET A 292 -1.68 -16.47 18.55
CA MET A 292 -2.71 -15.81 19.37
C MET A 292 -2.34 -15.72 20.85
N ALA A 293 -1.49 -16.62 21.35
CA ALA A 293 -1.02 -16.56 22.74
C ALA A 293 -0.08 -15.36 23.01
N ALA A 294 0.40 -14.68 21.97
CA ALA A 294 1.16 -13.44 22.08
C ALA A 294 0.27 -12.20 22.32
N ALA A 295 -1.05 -12.32 22.20
CA ALA A 295 -1.96 -11.22 22.52
C ALA A 295 -1.98 -10.93 24.02
N ASN A 296 -2.25 -9.68 24.40
CA ASN A 296 -2.58 -9.35 25.78
C ASN A 296 -4.00 -9.83 26.16
N ASP A 297 -4.40 -9.56 27.39
CA ASP A 297 -5.72 -9.86 27.96
C ASP A 297 -6.90 -9.19 27.23
N LEU A 298 -6.65 -8.11 26.50
CA LEU A 298 -7.63 -7.43 25.65
C LEU A 298 -7.66 -7.97 24.21
N GLY A 299 -6.83 -8.96 23.88
CA GLY A 299 -6.69 -9.49 22.52
C GLY A 299 -5.87 -8.59 21.59
N LEU A 300 -5.05 -7.68 22.14
CA LEU A 300 -4.21 -6.77 21.36
C LEU A 300 -2.82 -7.34 21.12
N PHE A 301 -2.33 -7.14 19.89
CA PHE A 301 -0.99 -7.56 19.45
C PHE A 301 0.00 -6.38 19.38
N SER A 302 1.25 -6.65 19.74
CA SER A 302 2.41 -5.81 19.44
C SER A 302 2.94 -6.06 18.02
N GLU A 303 4.02 -5.38 17.66
CA GLU A 303 4.74 -5.62 16.41
C GLU A 303 5.53 -6.93 16.44
N GLU A 304 6.25 -7.14 17.53
CA GLU A 304 7.12 -8.28 17.76
C GLU A 304 6.75 -8.99 19.06
N TYR A 305 7.14 -10.25 19.17
CA TYR A 305 6.99 -11.05 20.37
C TYR A 305 8.25 -11.89 20.58
N ASP A 306 8.81 -11.84 21.79
CA ASP A 306 9.91 -12.73 22.18
C ASP A 306 9.34 -14.01 22.81
N PRO A 307 9.51 -15.18 22.16
CA PRO A 307 9.00 -16.44 22.69
C PRO A 307 9.75 -16.97 23.91
N TYR A 308 10.91 -16.42 24.26
CA TYR A 308 11.71 -16.85 25.41
C TYR A 308 11.31 -16.10 26.69
N SER A 309 11.36 -14.76 26.67
CA SER A 309 10.90 -13.93 27.79
C SER A 309 9.38 -13.85 27.89
N ARG A 310 8.65 -14.14 26.79
CA ARG A 310 7.20 -13.97 26.64
C ARG A 310 6.76 -12.50 26.72
N GLU A 311 7.60 -11.62 26.18
CA GLU A 311 7.35 -10.18 26.16
C GLU A 311 6.86 -9.72 24.79
N MET A 312 5.93 -8.76 24.81
CA MET A 312 5.55 -7.98 23.65
C MET A 312 6.62 -6.92 23.38
N LEU A 313 7.12 -6.86 22.16
CA LEU A 313 8.19 -5.97 21.73
C LEU A 313 7.72 -5.04 20.60
N GLY A 314 8.44 -3.93 20.40
CA GLY A 314 8.15 -2.95 19.36
C GLY A 314 6.86 -2.16 19.58
N ASN A 315 6.27 -1.68 18.49
CA ASN A 315 5.07 -0.83 18.54
C ASN A 315 3.87 -1.57 19.18
N PHE A 316 3.10 -0.88 20.03
CA PHE A 316 1.91 -1.44 20.66
C PHE A 316 0.81 -0.37 20.91
N PRO A 317 -0.47 -0.65 20.56
CA PRO A 317 -0.94 -1.78 19.77
C PRO A 317 -0.57 -1.62 18.29
N GLN A 318 -0.15 -2.70 17.63
CA GLN A 318 0.31 -2.62 16.24
C GLN A 318 -0.81 -2.97 15.25
N ALA A 319 -1.30 -1.97 14.51
CA ALA A 319 -2.40 -2.14 13.58
C ALA A 319 -2.13 -3.21 12.50
N PHE A 320 -0.90 -3.29 11.99
CA PHE A 320 -0.55 -4.30 10.98
C PHE A 320 -0.69 -5.73 11.50
N SER A 321 -0.25 -6.02 12.72
CA SER A 321 -0.40 -7.35 13.34
C SER A 321 -1.87 -7.76 13.41
N HIS A 322 -2.76 -6.85 13.75
CA HIS A 322 -4.20 -7.11 13.80
C HIS A 322 -4.81 -7.35 12.41
N ILE A 323 -4.38 -6.60 11.39
CA ILE A 323 -4.79 -6.86 9.99
C ILE A 323 -4.31 -8.25 9.55
N GLY A 324 -3.07 -8.60 9.89
CA GLY A 324 -2.53 -9.94 9.62
C GLY A 324 -3.38 -11.04 10.26
N TYR A 325 -3.75 -10.88 11.53
CA TYR A 325 -4.63 -11.83 12.23
C TYR A 325 -5.96 -12.03 11.51
N ILE A 326 -6.63 -10.92 11.13
CA ILE A 326 -7.93 -10.97 10.43
C ILE A 326 -7.80 -11.72 9.11
N ASN A 327 -6.77 -11.41 8.31
CA ASN A 327 -6.55 -12.07 7.02
C ASN A 327 -6.23 -13.55 7.16
N ALA A 328 -5.39 -13.92 8.14
CA ALA A 328 -5.06 -15.31 8.44
C ALA A 328 -6.28 -16.10 8.89
N ALA A 329 -7.09 -15.55 9.80
CA ALA A 329 -8.33 -16.18 10.25
C ALA A 329 -9.34 -16.35 9.12
N ALA A 330 -9.54 -15.32 8.29
CA ALA A 330 -10.43 -15.37 7.13
C ALA A 330 -9.99 -16.44 6.13
N THR A 331 -8.72 -16.45 5.74
CA THR A 331 -8.14 -17.44 4.81
C THR A 331 -8.30 -18.87 5.33
N LEU A 332 -8.13 -19.08 6.64
CA LEU A 332 -8.27 -20.40 7.25
C LEU A 332 -9.72 -20.88 7.36
N ILE A 333 -10.67 -19.95 7.50
CA ILE A 333 -12.11 -20.26 7.41
C ILE A 333 -12.47 -20.62 5.97
N ASP A 334 -12.01 -19.82 5.00
CA ASP A 334 -12.31 -20.02 3.58
C ASP A 334 -11.72 -21.34 3.06
N SER A 335 -10.51 -21.73 3.50
CA SER A 335 -9.88 -22.99 3.08
C SER A 335 -10.62 -24.26 3.55
N LYS A 336 -11.53 -24.12 4.51
CA LYS A 336 -12.37 -25.21 5.04
C LYS A 336 -13.76 -25.25 4.42
N LEU A 337 -14.20 -24.18 3.76
CA LEU A 337 -15.48 -24.18 3.09
C LEU A 337 -15.40 -25.11 1.87
N PRO A 338 -16.42 -25.95 1.63
CA PRO A 338 -16.49 -26.70 0.39
C PRO A 338 -16.50 -25.70 -0.76
N LEU A 339 -15.67 -25.94 -1.79
CA LEU A 339 -15.69 -25.14 -3.02
C LEU A 339 -17.15 -25.05 -3.49
N ALA A 340 -17.69 -23.83 -3.55
CA ALA A 340 -18.97 -23.61 -4.20
C ALA A 340 -18.82 -24.09 -5.64
N ASN A 341 -19.57 -25.13 -6.02
CA ASN A 341 -19.59 -25.58 -7.41
C ASN A 341 -19.98 -24.39 -8.29
N PRO A 342 -19.19 -24.06 -9.33
CA PRO A 342 -19.46 -22.94 -10.22
C PRO A 342 -20.79 -23.07 -10.98
#